data_AF-A0A1S1K012-F1
#
_entry.id   AF-A0A1S1K012-F1
#
_cell.length_a   1.000
_cell.length_b   1.000
_cell.length_c   1.000
_cell.angle_alpha   90.00
_cell.angle_beta   90.00
_cell.angle_gamma   90.00
#
_symmetry.space_group_name_H-M   'P 1'
#
loop_
_entity.id
_entity.type
_entity.pdbx_description
1 polymer ?
#
loop_
_entity_poly.entity_id
_entity_poly.type
_entity_poly.pdbx_seq_one_letter_code
_entity_poly.pdbx_strand_id
1 'polypeptide(L)'
;MGADEVKAAVEASGRRFDSLYPYRCPDGPHWHLSHYEQALGMCPVCEEWHPAWCGSQPDKRWIISGHVVDEQPCPGEGQLTAALSR
;
A
#
# COMPACT_ATOMS: atom_id res chain seq x y z
N MET A 1 -16.43 -6.85 6.70
CA MET A 1 -15.45 -7.90 6.41
C MET A 1 -14.07 -7.36 6.75
N GLY A 2 -13.32 -8.02 7.62
CA GLY A 2 -11.99 -7.58 8.12
C GLY A 2 -10.82 -8.27 7.41
N ALA A 3 -9.61 -7.77 7.64
CA ALA A 3 -8.36 -8.31 7.07
C ALA A 3 -8.18 -9.82 7.30
N ASP A 4 -8.48 -10.29 8.50
CA ASP A 4 -8.33 -11.70 8.89
C ASP A 4 -9.30 -12.62 8.14
N GLU A 5 -10.51 -12.12 7.82
CA GLU A 5 -11.50 -12.88 7.05
C GLU A 5 -11.06 -13.02 5.59
N VAL A 6 -10.44 -11.98 5.01
CA VAL A 6 -9.88 -12.06 3.65
C VAL A 6 -8.68 -13.00 3.62
N LYS A 7 -7.83 -12.97 4.66
CA LYS A 7 -6.72 -13.92 4.81
C LYS A 7 -7.23 -15.36 4.82
N ALA A 8 -8.19 -15.64 5.69
CA ALA A 8 -8.79 -16.97 5.83
C ALA A 8 -9.41 -17.46 4.50
N ALA A 9 -10.06 -16.58 3.74
CA ALA A 9 -10.65 -16.93 2.44
C ALA A 9 -9.59 -17.33 1.38
N VAL A 10 -8.44 -16.67 1.34
CA VAL A 10 -7.34 -17.00 0.41
C VAL A 10 -6.70 -18.34 0.77
N GLU A 11 -6.45 -18.59 2.06
CA GLU A 11 -5.91 -19.87 2.53
C GLU A 11 -6.89 -21.02 2.24
N ALA A 12 -8.19 -20.80 2.45
CA ALA A 12 -9.25 -21.76 2.16
C ALA A 12 -9.36 -22.12 0.67
N SER A 13 -8.92 -21.25 -0.25
CA SER A 13 -8.93 -21.50 -1.70
C SER A 13 -7.72 -22.31 -2.19
N GLY A 14 -6.90 -22.87 -1.30
CA GLY A 14 -5.73 -23.69 -1.66
C GLY A 14 -4.56 -22.91 -2.26
N ARG A 15 -4.60 -21.57 -2.21
CA ARG A 15 -3.48 -20.71 -2.61
C ARG A 15 -2.53 -20.54 -1.43
N ARG A 16 -1.23 -20.57 -1.69
CA ARG A 16 -0.22 -20.34 -0.65
C ARG A 16 -0.20 -18.86 -0.29
N PHE A 17 -0.31 -18.58 1.00
CA PHE A 17 -0.29 -17.23 1.57
C PHE A 17 1.17 -16.74 1.64
N ASP A 18 1.76 -16.33 0.53
CA ASP A 18 2.98 -15.50 0.60
C ASP A 18 2.59 -14.20 1.30
N SER A 19 3.38 -13.73 2.28
CA SER A 19 3.04 -12.65 3.22
C SER A 19 2.20 -11.53 2.61
N LEU A 20 0.87 -11.62 2.75
CA LEU A 20 -0.05 -10.58 2.31
C LEU A 20 -0.25 -9.59 3.46
N TYR A 21 -0.06 -8.31 3.16
CA TYR A 21 -0.25 -7.21 4.08
C TYR A 21 -1.62 -6.60 3.86
N PRO A 22 -2.49 -6.60 4.88
CA PRO A 22 -3.79 -5.98 4.78
C PRO A 22 -3.66 -4.46 4.80
N TYR A 23 -4.47 -3.79 3.99
CA TYR A 23 -4.58 -2.35 4.02
C TYR A 23 -6.02 -1.92 3.75
N ARG A 24 -6.38 -0.76 4.29
CA ARG A 24 -7.71 -0.19 4.10
C ARG A 24 -7.76 0.47 2.72
N CYS A 25 -8.84 0.21 1.98
CA CYS A 25 -9.07 0.88 0.70
C CYS A 25 -9.04 2.41 0.91
N PRO A 26 -8.24 3.15 0.12
CA PRO A 26 -8.23 4.61 0.19
C PRO A 26 -9.60 5.22 -0.17
N ASP A 27 -10.32 4.58 -1.10
CA ASP A 27 -11.55 5.11 -1.70
C ASP A 27 -12.83 4.50 -1.11
N GLY A 28 -12.74 3.70 -0.04
CA GLY A 28 -13.93 3.06 0.51
C GLY A 28 -13.76 2.31 1.83
N PRO A 29 -14.88 1.89 2.46
CA PRO A 29 -14.88 1.23 3.76
C PRO A 29 -14.66 -0.29 3.64
N HIS A 30 -13.68 -0.72 2.84
CA HIS A 30 -13.34 -2.14 2.68
C HIS A 30 -11.83 -2.37 2.77
N TRP A 31 -11.41 -3.64 2.84
CA TRP A 31 -10.02 -4.06 3.00
C TRP A 31 -9.52 -4.75 1.74
N HIS A 32 -8.24 -4.54 1.44
CA HIS A 32 -7.51 -5.25 0.39
C HIS A 32 -6.31 -6.00 0.99
N LEU A 33 -5.77 -6.93 0.19
CA LEU A 33 -4.53 -7.62 0.48
C LEU A 33 -3.48 -7.26 -0.57
N SER A 34 -2.27 -6.95 -0.13
CA SER A 34 -1.13 -6.65 -0.99
C SER A 34 0.04 -7.59 -0.71
N HIS A 35 0.84 -7.91 -1.72
CA HIS A 35 2.10 -8.65 -1.53
C HIS A 35 3.20 -7.80 -0.89
N TYR A 36 2.99 -6.49 -0.81
CA TYR A 36 3.91 -5.52 -0.24
C TYR A 36 3.29 -4.87 0.99
N GLU A 37 4.10 -4.59 2.01
CA GLU A 37 3.66 -3.84 3.18
C GLU A 37 3.12 -2.48 2.73
N GLN A 38 2.05 -2.00 3.37
CA GLN A 38 1.38 -0.75 2.99
C GLN A 38 1.41 0.22 4.16
N ALA A 39 1.61 1.50 3.87
CA ALA A 39 1.60 2.60 4.83
C ALA A 39 1.15 3.90 4.15
N LEU A 40 1.22 5.00 4.89
CA LEU A 40 1.18 6.35 4.31
C LEU A 40 2.61 6.88 4.20
N GLY A 41 2.94 7.47 3.06
CA GLY A 41 4.20 8.18 2.82
C GLY A 41 3.94 9.61 2.36
N MET A 42 4.86 10.51 2.68
CA MET A 42 4.82 11.89 2.19
C MET A 42 5.43 11.96 0.78
N CYS A 43 4.67 12.43 -0.20
CA CYS A 43 5.16 12.59 -1.56
C CYS A 43 6.24 13.68 -1.61
N PRO A 44 7.43 13.44 -2.17
CA PRO A 44 8.50 14.45 -2.24
C PRO A 44 8.22 15.56 -3.27
N VAL A 45 7.15 15.45 -4.05
CA VAL A 45 6.79 16.42 -5.11
C VAL A 45 5.67 17.36 -4.66
N CYS A 46 4.53 16.81 -4.25
CA CYS A 46 3.38 17.62 -3.82
C CYS A 46 3.33 17.84 -2.30
N GLU A 47 4.22 17.20 -1.53
CA GLU A 47 4.30 17.32 -0.07
C GLU A 47 3.04 16.83 0.69
N GLU A 48 2.15 16.09 0.02
CA GLU A 48 0.96 15.48 0.61
C GLU A 48 1.16 14.01 1.00
N TRP A 49 0.33 13.52 1.93
CA TRP A 49 0.35 12.12 2.38
C TRP A 49 -0.51 11.23 1.48
N HIS A 50 0.11 10.22 0.88
CA HIS A 50 -0.58 9.25 0.03
C HIS A 50 -0.21 7.81 0.40
N PRO A 51 -1.01 6.81 -0.04
CA PRO A 51 -0.63 5.41 0.10
C PRO A 51 0.78 5.16 -0.44
N ALA A 52 1.54 4.37 0.30
CA ALA A 52 2.88 3.94 -0.07
C ALA A 52 3.03 2.45 0.20
N TRP A 53 3.92 1.80 -0.54
CA TRP A 53 4.22 0.39 -0.37
C TRP A 53 5.70 0.17 -0.12
N CYS A 54 6.03 -0.79 0.76
CA CYS A 54 7.41 -1.18 0.99
C CYS A 54 7.82 -2.20 -0.07
N GLY A 55 8.81 -1.84 -0.88
CA GLY A 55 9.45 -2.75 -1.82
C GLY A 55 9.99 -4.01 -1.16
N SER A 56 10.17 -5.05 -1.97
CA SER A 56 10.73 -6.31 -1.53
C SER A 56 12.22 -6.20 -1.16
N GLN A 57 12.68 -7.21 -0.42
CA GLN A 57 14.05 -7.35 0.07
C GLN A 57 15.12 -7.25 -1.05
N PRO A 58 16.38 -6.88 -0.71
CA PRO A 58 16.91 -6.69 0.64
C PRO A 58 16.69 -5.29 1.25
N ASP A 59 16.53 -4.26 0.43
CA ASP A 59 16.74 -2.88 0.92
C ASP A 59 15.48 -2.17 1.44
N LYS A 60 14.34 -2.88 1.57
CA LYS A 60 13.04 -2.40 2.08
C LYS A 60 12.84 -0.88 1.96
N ARG A 61 12.47 -0.44 0.75
CA ARG A 61 12.27 0.99 0.45
C ARG A 61 10.80 1.30 0.31
N TRP A 62 10.35 2.39 0.93
CA TRP A 62 8.99 2.89 0.76
C TRP A 62 8.88 3.68 -0.52
N ILE A 63 7.89 3.30 -1.33
CA ILE A 63 7.63 3.85 -2.65
C ILE A 63 6.22 4.43 -2.64
N ILE A 64 6.09 5.70 -3.01
CA ILE A 64 4.79 6.37 -3.04
C ILE A 64 3.94 5.82 -4.20
N SER A 65 2.68 5.51 -3.93
CA SER A 65 1.73 5.06 -4.95
C SER A 65 1.31 6.22 -5.87
N GLY A 66 0.80 5.89 -7.06
CA GLY A 66 0.16 6.87 -7.93
C GLY A 66 -0.98 7.59 -7.21
N HIS A 67 -1.03 8.91 -7.38
CA HIS A 67 -2.03 9.79 -6.77
C HIS A 67 -2.28 10.99 -7.69
N VAL A 68 -3.42 11.64 -7.48
CA VAL A 68 -3.88 12.79 -8.26
C VAL A 68 -3.90 14.02 -7.36
N VAL A 69 -3.34 15.12 -7.84
CA VAL A 69 -3.35 16.45 -7.20
C VAL A 69 -3.86 17.44 -8.24
N ASP A 70 -4.80 18.30 -7.86
CA ASP A 70 -5.44 19.26 -8.78
C ASP A 70 -5.94 18.62 -10.09
N GLU A 71 -6.59 17.46 -9.97
CA GLU A 71 -7.13 16.67 -11.09
C GLU A 71 -6.07 16.13 -12.09
N GLN A 72 -4.77 16.25 -11.77
CA GLN A 72 -3.68 15.73 -12.59
C GLN A 72 -2.88 14.63 -11.87
N PRO A 73 -2.39 13.60 -12.59
CA PRO A 73 -1.47 12.63 -12.02
C PRO A 73 -0.20 13.32 -11.49
N CYS A 74 0.15 13.07 -10.23
CA CYS A 74 1.35 13.63 -9.64
C CYS A 74 2.60 12.88 -10.13
N PRO A 75 3.66 13.58 -10.61
CA PRO A 75 4.89 12.93 -11.08
C PRO A 75 5.74 12.35 -9.93
N GLY A 76 5.27 12.49 -8.69
CA GLY A 76 5.85 11.84 -7.52
C GLY A 76 5.66 10.32 -7.52
N GLU A 77 4.73 9.76 -8.30
CA GLU A 77 4.51 8.32 -8.39
C GLU A 77 5.81 7.52 -8.54
N GLY A 78 5.97 6.48 -7.73
CA GLY A 78 7.14 5.59 -7.79
C GLY A 78 8.41 6.16 -7.14
N GLN A 79 8.38 7.40 -6.63
CA GLN A 79 9.51 7.97 -5.90
C GLN A 79 9.62 7.42 -4.48
N LEU A 80 10.83 7.50 -3.94
CA LEU A 80 11.11 7.12 -2.56
C LEU A 80 10.47 8.11 -1.59
N THR A 81 9.91 7.58 -0.52
CA THR A 81 9.26 8.38 0.53
C THR A 81 9.69 7.90 1.91
N ALA A 82 9.62 8.79 2.89
CA ALA A 82 9.59 8.38 4.29
C ALA A 82 8.14 7.95 4.61
N ALA A 83 7.94 6.69 4.99
CA ALA A 83 6.63 6.21 5.42
C ALA A 83 6.56 6.10 6.93
N LEU A 84 5.39 6.40 7.48
CA LEU A 84 5.06 6.07 8.86
C LEU A 84 4.52 4.64 8.88
N SER A 85 5.41 3.67 9.08
CA SER A 85 5.00 2.32 9.46
C SER A 85 4.36 2.38 10.84
N ARG A 86 3.07 2.03 10.93
CA ARG A 86 2.37 1.86 12.22
C ARG A 86 2.68 0.48 12.79
#